data_AF-A0A1I7A245-F1
#
_entry.id   AF-A0A1I7A245-F1
#
_cell.length_a   1.000
_cell.length_b   1.000
_cell.length_c   1.000
_cell.angle_alpha   90.00
_cell.angle_beta   90.00
_cell.angle_gamma   90.00
#
_symmetry.space_group_name_H-M   'P 1'
#
loop_
_entity.id
_entity.type
_entity.pdbx_description
1 polymer ?
#
loop_
_entity_poly.entity_id
_entity_poly.type
_entity_poly.pdbx_seq_one_letter_code
_entity_poly.pdbx_strand_id
1 'polypeptide(L)'
;MRLLFGIFFIIFSLNLANAEEPTKEALLEELFQLTDSTEEAILARSGEGFRTQIEASFKARNVKLADEHLQAIEEIFISEFKKELPELMREIRTLSLETYTIEELQKALELLRTPEGRRFQKKQEMLIQKLVTISVKSGMRAGKRAQPAMAAYMKAHASPK
;
A
#
# COMPACT_ATOMS: atom_id res chain seq x y z
N MET A 1 36.70 7.41 44.82
CA MET A 1 35.82 6.58 43.97
C MET A 1 34.31 6.84 44.16
N ARG A 2 33.81 7.22 45.35
CA ARG A 2 32.35 7.47 45.54
C ARG A 2 31.77 8.67 44.78
N LEU A 3 32.56 9.72 44.52
CA LEU A 3 32.11 10.91 43.76
C LEU A 3 31.93 10.67 42.25
N LEU A 4 32.73 9.78 41.65
CA LEU A 4 32.68 9.50 40.21
C LEU A 4 31.44 8.69 39.81
N PHE A 5 30.98 7.77 40.67
CA PHE A 5 29.74 7.03 40.45
C PHE A 5 28.48 7.91 40.53
N GLY A 6 28.47 8.92 41.40
CA GLY A 6 27.35 9.87 41.50
C GLY A 6 27.17 10.73 40.25
N ILE A 7 28.28 11.18 39.65
CA ILE A 7 28.27 11.98 38.41
C ILE A 7 27.82 11.11 37.22
N PHE A 8 28.28 9.86 37.14
CA PHE A 8 27.83 8.93 36.10
C PHE A 8 26.33 8.63 36.19
N PHE A 9 25.79 8.50 37.40
CA PHE A 9 24.36 8.28 37.61
C PHE A 9 23.54 9.50 37.17
N ILE A 10 23.99 10.73 37.49
CA ILE A 10 23.32 11.97 37.06
C ILE A 10 23.36 12.15 35.53
N ILE A 11 24.49 11.85 34.88
CA ILE A 11 24.61 11.92 33.41
C ILE A 11 23.75 10.85 32.72
N PHE A 12 23.66 9.65 33.31
CA PHE A 12 22.81 8.58 32.81
C PHE A 12 21.32 8.90 32.98
N SER A 13 20.92 9.47 34.14
CA SER A 13 19.56 9.95 34.38
C SER A 13 19.18 11.13 33.49
N LEU A 14 20.11 12.03 33.19
CA LEU A 14 19.90 13.15 32.26
C LEU A 14 19.76 12.66 30.81
N ASN A 15 20.52 11.64 30.39
CA ASN A 15 20.33 11.04 29.05
C ASN A 15 19.00 10.28 28.92
N LEU A 16 18.52 9.63 29.99
CA LEU A 16 17.20 8.98 30.00
C LEU A 16 16.04 9.99 30.02
N ALA A 17 16.22 11.13 30.68
CA ALA A 17 15.20 12.19 30.73
C ALA A 17 15.13 13.03 29.44
N ASN A 18 16.14 12.93 28.56
CA ASN A 18 16.25 13.70 27.33
C ASN A 18 16.09 12.83 26.06
N ALA A 19 15.53 11.63 26.19
CA ALA A 19 15.04 10.90 25.02
C ALA A 19 13.86 11.70 24.45
N GLU A 20 14.14 12.55 23.45
CA GLU A 20 13.13 13.28 22.69
C GLU A 20 11.99 12.33 22.34
N GLU A 21 10.77 12.67 22.79
CA GLU A 21 9.60 11.89 22.40
C GLU A 21 9.53 11.86 20.86
N PRO A 22 9.39 10.67 20.25
CA PRO A 22 9.42 10.56 18.81
C PRO A 22 8.26 11.37 18.21
N THR A 23 8.58 12.21 17.23
CA THR A 23 7.55 12.98 16.54
C THR A 23 6.60 12.06 15.77
N LYS A 24 5.38 12.54 15.53
CA LYS A 24 4.37 11.81 14.78
C LYS A 24 4.87 11.44 13.37
N GLU A 25 5.63 12.35 12.76
CA GLU A 25 6.26 12.18 11.46
C GLU A 25 7.32 11.08 11.48
N ALA A 26 8.16 11.02 12.53
CA ALA A 26 9.17 9.98 12.67
C ALA A 26 8.53 8.60 12.86
N LEU A 27 7.46 8.52 13.66
CA LEU A 27 6.71 7.28 13.85
C LEU A 27 6.02 6.83 12.54
N LEU A 28 5.48 7.75 11.77
CA LEU A 28 4.86 7.46 10.48
C LEU A 28 5.89 6.96 9.46
N GLU A 29 7.08 7.56 9.44
CA GLU A 29 8.17 7.12 8.56
C GLU A 29 8.61 5.70 8.90
N GLU A 30 8.78 5.38 10.19
CA GLU A 30 9.08 4.02 10.62
C GLU A 30 7.96 3.04 10.23
N LEU A 31 6.70 3.46 10.35
CA LEU A 31 5.56 2.65 9.95
C LEU A 31 5.66 2.28 8.48
N PHE A 32 5.93 3.26 7.61
CA PHE A 32 6.08 3.01 6.18
C PHE A 32 7.25 2.09 5.85
N GLN A 33 8.36 2.20 6.58
CA GLN A 33 9.48 1.28 6.41
C GLN A 33 9.11 -0.15 6.81
N LEU A 34 8.41 -0.34 7.93
CA LEU A 34 7.99 -1.67 8.40
C LEU A 34 6.89 -2.31 7.54
N THR A 35 6.08 -1.51 6.86
CA THR A 35 5.02 -1.98 5.96
C THR A 35 5.42 -1.96 4.49
N ASP A 36 6.72 -1.85 4.18
CA ASP A 36 7.27 -1.77 2.83
C ASP A 36 6.56 -0.69 1.97
N SER A 37 6.04 0.38 2.60
CA SER A 37 5.23 1.44 1.97
C SER A 37 6.05 2.67 1.59
N THR A 38 7.35 2.48 1.34
CA THR A 38 8.23 3.51 0.79
C THR A 38 7.99 3.67 -0.71
N GLU A 39 8.50 4.77 -1.27
CA GLU A 39 8.42 5.05 -2.71
C GLU A 39 9.02 3.91 -3.54
N GLU A 40 10.20 3.42 -3.16
CA GLU A 40 10.91 2.36 -3.87
C GLU A 40 10.11 1.05 -3.87
N ALA A 41 9.55 0.69 -2.72
CA ALA A 41 8.79 -0.54 -2.57
C ALA A 41 7.41 -0.46 -3.24
N ILE A 42 6.80 0.72 -3.30
CA ILE A 42 5.58 0.95 -4.09
C ILE A 42 5.89 0.84 -5.59
N LEU A 43 6.97 1.44 -6.07
CA LEU A 43 7.36 1.35 -7.48
C LEU A 43 7.63 -0.07 -7.92
N ALA A 44 8.41 -0.83 -7.13
CA ALA A 44 8.71 -2.22 -7.43
C ALA A 44 7.43 -3.07 -7.54
N ARG A 45 6.51 -2.92 -6.58
CA ARG A 45 5.23 -3.65 -6.57
C ARG A 45 4.30 -3.23 -7.71
N SER A 46 4.27 -1.94 -8.06
CA SER A 46 3.47 -1.42 -9.18
C SER A 46 3.94 -1.98 -10.52
N GLY A 47 5.26 -2.08 -10.75
CA GLY A 47 5.83 -2.69 -11.95
C GLY A 47 5.39 -4.15 -12.14
N GLU A 48 5.65 -4.99 -11.14
CA GLU A 48 5.30 -6.41 -11.17
C GLU A 48 3.79 -6.65 -11.30
N GLY A 49 3.00 -5.88 -10.55
CA GLY A 49 1.54 -5.93 -10.59
C GLY A 49 0.98 -5.52 -11.95
N PHE A 50 1.52 -4.46 -12.55
CA PHE A 50 1.12 -3.99 -13.87
C PHE A 50 1.48 -5.00 -14.96
N ARG A 51 2.70 -5.55 -14.94
CA ARG A 51 3.14 -6.59 -15.88
C ARG A 51 2.18 -7.78 -15.86
N THR A 52 1.87 -8.28 -14.67
CA THR A 52 0.93 -9.40 -14.48
C THR A 52 -0.47 -9.10 -15.06
N GLN A 53 -0.96 -7.87 -14.89
CA GLN A 53 -2.27 -7.45 -15.42
C GLN A 53 -2.27 -7.34 -16.95
N ILE A 54 -1.20 -6.81 -17.54
CA ILE A 54 -1.03 -6.71 -18.98
C ILE A 54 -0.96 -8.12 -19.59
N GLU A 55 -0.12 -9.00 -19.04
CA GLU A 55 -0.03 -10.40 -19.49
C GLU A 55 -1.39 -11.11 -19.45
N ALA A 56 -2.13 -10.96 -18.34
CA ALA A 56 -3.46 -11.53 -18.21
C ALA A 56 -4.45 -10.97 -19.25
N SER A 57 -4.37 -9.67 -19.54
CA SER A 57 -5.24 -8.98 -20.50
C SER A 57 -4.98 -9.42 -21.94
N PHE A 58 -3.73 -9.57 -22.35
CA PHE A 58 -3.37 -10.06 -23.69
C PHE A 58 -3.67 -11.56 -23.83
N LYS A 59 -3.38 -12.36 -22.80
CA LYS A 59 -3.75 -13.78 -22.76
C LYS A 59 -5.26 -13.99 -22.92
N ALA A 60 -6.08 -13.15 -22.28
CA ALA A 60 -7.54 -13.20 -22.43
C ALA A 60 -8.03 -12.93 -23.86
N ARG A 61 -7.19 -12.33 -24.71
CA ARG A 61 -7.45 -12.07 -26.14
C ARG A 61 -6.75 -13.06 -27.07
N ASN A 62 -6.19 -14.15 -26.54
CA ASN A 62 -5.35 -15.12 -27.27
C ASN A 62 -4.15 -14.48 -27.99
N VAL A 63 -3.64 -13.37 -27.46
CA VAL A 63 -2.41 -12.72 -27.96
C VAL A 63 -1.30 -12.99 -26.95
N LYS A 64 -0.14 -13.46 -27.43
CA LYS A 64 1.07 -13.60 -26.62
C LYS A 64 2.06 -12.52 -27.05
N LEU A 65 2.42 -11.63 -26.13
CA LEU A 65 3.49 -10.68 -26.34
C LEU A 65 4.85 -11.33 -26.06
N ALA A 66 5.87 -10.93 -26.80
CA ALA A 66 7.25 -11.24 -26.45
C ALA A 66 7.65 -10.47 -25.18
N ASP A 67 8.57 -11.03 -24.38
CA ASP A 67 8.98 -10.45 -23.10
C ASP A 67 9.57 -9.05 -23.24
N GLU A 68 10.26 -8.77 -24.35
CA GLU A 68 10.82 -7.46 -24.69
C GLU A 68 9.72 -6.38 -24.79
N HIS A 69 8.55 -6.72 -25.35
CA HIS A 69 7.43 -5.80 -25.43
C HIS A 69 6.75 -5.59 -24.07
N LEU A 70 6.64 -6.66 -23.27
CA LEU A 70 6.11 -6.56 -21.91
C LEU A 70 6.99 -5.66 -21.05
N GLN A 71 8.31 -5.82 -21.17
CA GLN A 71 9.28 -4.99 -20.48
C GLN A 71 9.21 -3.52 -20.92
N ALA A 72 9.14 -3.25 -22.24
CA ALA A 72 9.00 -1.87 -22.72
C ALA A 72 7.71 -1.20 -22.20
N ILE A 73 6.60 -1.92 -22.19
CA ILE A 73 5.31 -1.44 -21.66
C ILE A 73 5.39 -1.18 -20.15
N GLU A 74 6.02 -2.08 -19.40
CA GLU A 74 6.27 -1.94 -17.96
C GLU A 74 7.14 -0.71 -17.66
N GLU A 75 8.23 -0.51 -18.40
CA GLU A 75 9.13 0.63 -18.24
C GLU A 75 8.43 1.97 -18.54
N ILE A 76 7.59 2.03 -19.59
CA ILE A 76 6.77 3.21 -19.88
C ILE A 76 5.82 3.51 -18.71
N PHE A 77 5.12 2.50 -18.20
CA PHE A 77 4.21 2.68 -17.07
C PHE A 77 4.93 3.15 -15.82
N ILE A 78 6.04 2.50 -15.44
CA ILE A 78 6.84 2.89 -14.28
C ILE A 78 7.34 4.32 -14.43
N SER A 79 7.79 4.72 -15.62
CA SER A 79 8.26 6.08 -15.90
C SER A 79 7.18 7.14 -15.66
N GLU A 80 5.95 6.91 -16.13
CA GLU A 80 4.83 7.83 -15.87
C GLU A 80 4.39 7.79 -14.41
N PHE A 81 4.29 6.61 -13.81
CA PHE A 81 3.87 6.46 -12.42
C PHE A 81 4.85 7.11 -11.44
N LYS A 82 6.17 7.08 -11.75
CA LYS A 82 7.20 7.80 -10.97
C LYS A 82 6.96 9.30 -10.88
N LYS A 83 6.30 9.91 -11.88
CA LYS A 83 6.00 11.36 -11.85
C LYS A 83 4.87 11.70 -10.89
N GLU A 84 3.91 10.78 -10.74
CA GLU A 84 2.76 10.93 -9.84
C GLU A 84 3.06 10.50 -8.40
N LEU A 85 4.06 9.63 -8.22
CA LEU A 85 4.37 9.03 -6.93
C LEU A 85 4.64 10.03 -5.79
N PRO A 86 5.40 11.13 -5.98
CA PRO A 86 5.65 12.09 -4.90
C PRO A 86 4.35 12.71 -4.38
N GLU A 87 3.40 13.03 -5.27
CA GLU A 87 2.12 13.60 -4.90
C GLU A 87 1.25 12.57 -4.18
N LEU A 88 1.19 11.34 -4.68
CA LEU A 88 0.51 10.23 -4.02
C LEU A 88 1.06 10.02 -2.59
N MET A 89 2.38 10.01 -2.43
CA MET A 89 3.00 9.85 -1.11
C MET A 89 2.72 11.02 -0.19
N ARG A 90 2.69 12.25 -0.72
CA ARG A 90 2.29 13.43 0.04
C ARG A 90 0.86 13.28 0.56
N GLU A 91 -0.08 12.88 -0.28
CA GLU A 91 -1.48 12.67 0.11
C GLU A 91 -1.63 11.57 1.17
N ILE A 92 -0.95 10.42 0.98
CA ILE A 92 -0.96 9.32 1.95
C ILE A 92 -0.37 9.76 3.30
N ARG A 93 0.74 10.51 3.28
CA ARG A 93 1.36 11.08 4.50
C ARG A 93 0.41 12.04 5.20
N THR A 94 -0.17 13.00 4.48
CA THR A 94 -1.14 13.94 5.03
C THR A 94 -2.31 13.21 5.69
N LEU A 95 -2.94 12.27 4.97
CA LEU A 95 -4.05 11.50 5.51
C LEU A 95 -3.64 10.71 6.78
N SER A 96 -2.47 10.09 6.78
CA SER A 96 -1.98 9.32 7.93
C SER A 96 -1.73 10.21 9.15
N LEU A 97 -1.13 11.39 8.94
CA LEU A 97 -0.90 12.39 9.98
C LEU A 97 -2.20 13.00 10.50
N GLU A 98 -3.26 13.08 9.70
CA GLU A 98 -4.58 13.54 10.17
C GLU A 98 -5.34 12.44 10.92
N THR A 99 -5.13 11.18 10.55
CA THR A 99 -5.94 10.05 11.04
C THR A 99 -5.45 9.48 12.35
N TYR A 100 -4.15 9.18 12.47
CA TYR A 100 -3.63 8.47 13.63
C TYR A 100 -3.26 9.41 14.77
N THR A 101 -3.36 9.00 16.04
CA THR A 101 -2.64 9.67 17.13
C THR A 101 -1.20 9.16 17.28
N ILE A 102 -0.38 9.85 18.08
CA ILE A 102 0.95 9.36 18.43
C ILE A 102 0.85 8.00 19.15
N GLU A 103 -0.08 7.83 20.10
CA GLU A 103 -0.22 6.57 20.83
C GLU A 103 -0.65 5.41 19.92
N GLU A 104 -1.50 5.67 18.93
CA GLU A 104 -1.93 4.67 17.95
C GLU A 104 -0.76 4.20 17.07
N LEU A 105 0.06 5.15 16.57
CA LEU A 105 1.26 4.83 15.81
C LEU A 105 2.25 4.03 16.65
N GLN A 106 2.48 4.42 17.90
CA GLN A 106 3.39 3.69 18.80
C GLN A 106 2.93 2.24 19.02
N LYS A 107 1.65 2.01 19.27
CA LYS A 107 1.09 0.65 19.45
C LYS A 107 1.16 -0.18 18.16
N ALA A 108 0.90 0.43 17.01
CA ALA A 108 1.03 -0.23 15.72
C ALA A 108 2.48 -0.66 15.47
N LEU A 109 3.45 0.23 15.75
CA LEU A 109 4.87 -0.06 15.63
C LEU A 109 5.34 -1.14 16.60
N GLU A 110 4.86 -1.12 17.86
CA GLU A 110 5.17 -2.17 18.83
C GLU A 110 4.80 -3.55 18.29
N LEU A 111 3.59 -3.68 17.73
CA LEU A 111 3.16 -4.91 17.08
C LEU A 111 4.04 -5.25 15.86
N LEU A 112 4.25 -4.31 14.93
CA LEU A 112 4.98 -4.54 13.68
C LEU A 112 6.48 -4.78 13.86
N ARG A 113 7.05 -4.39 15.00
CA ARG A 113 8.43 -4.75 15.37
C ARG A 113 8.57 -6.23 15.74
N THR A 114 7.47 -6.93 16.06
CA THR A 114 7.49 -8.38 16.29
C THR A 114 7.46 -9.19 14.99
N PRO A 115 8.07 -10.40 14.95
CA PRO A 115 7.94 -11.31 13.80
C PRO A 115 6.49 -11.68 13.47
N GLU A 116 5.65 -11.84 14.49
CA GLU A 116 4.23 -12.19 14.38
C GLU A 116 3.44 -11.05 13.76
N GLY A 117 3.68 -9.81 14.20
CA GLY A 117 3.08 -8.61 13.63
C GLY A 117 3.43 -8.43 12.16
N ARG A 118 4.71 -8.57 11.78
CA ARG A 118 5.11 -8.55 10.35
C ARG A 118 4.45 -9.65 9.55
N ARG A 119 4.38 -10.88 10.09
CA ARG A 119 3.72 -11.99 9.42
C ARG A 119 2.23 -11.75 9.25
N PHE A 120 1.58 -11.16 10.25
CA PHE A 120 0.17 -10.77 10.19
C PHE A 120 -0.05 -9.71 9.11
N GLN A 121 0.74 -8.65 9.10
CA GLN A 121 0.67 -7.57 8.10
C GLN A 121 0.80 -8.10 6.67
N LYS A 122 1.81 -8.94 6.38
CA LYS A 122 1.99 -9.52 5.04
C LYS A 122 0.82 -10.41 4.62
N LYS A 123 0.23 -11.15 5.57
CA LYS A 123 -0.97 -11.94 5.30
C LYS A 123 -2.18 -11.06 5.02
N GLN A 124 -2.35 -9.96 5.76
CA GLN A 124 -3.45 -9.01 5.52
C GLN A 124 -3.33 -8.37 4.14
N GLU A 125 -2.13 -7.91 3.74
CA GLU A 125 -1.91 -7.37 2.40
C GLU A 125 -2.31 -8.37 1.30
N MET A 126 -1.84 -9.61 1.41
CA MET A 126 -2.20 -10.67 0.46
C MET A 126 -3.71 -10.94 0.45
N LEU A 127 -4.36 -10.97 1.63
CA LEU A 127 -5.80 -11.22 1.74
C LEU A 127 -6.61 -10.09 1.08
N ILE A 128 -6.22 -8.83 1.30
CA ILE A 128 -6.88 -7.66 0.68
C ILE A 128 -6.77 -7.74 -0.85
N GLN A 129 -5.58 -7.99 -1.39
CA GLN A 129 -5.38 -8.13 -2.84
C GLN A 129 -6.23 -9.26 -3.44
N LYS A 130 -6.28 -10.42 -2.77
CA LYS A 130 -7.11 -11.55 -3.19
C LYS A 130 -8.60 -11.20 -3.11
N LEU A 131 -9.02 -10.51 -2.05
CA LEU A 131 -10.41 -10.09 -1.87
C LEU A 131 -10.86 -9.15 -3.00
N VAL A 132 -10.06 -8.14 -3.34
CA VAL A 132 -10.33 -7.25 -4.47
C VAL A 132 -10.48 -8.05 -5.78
N THR A 133 -9.54 -8.96 -6.05
CA THR A 133 -9.59 -9.81 -7.25
C THR A 133 -10.86 -10.69 -7.30
N ILE A 134 -11.22 -11.30 -6.18
CA ILE A 134 -12.44 -12.11 -6.05
C ILE A 134 -13.68 -11.24 -6.29
N SER A 135 -13.73 -10.06 -5.68
CA SER A 135 -14.83 -9.09 -5.81
C SER A 135 -15.01 -8.65 -7.27
N VAL A 136 -13.94 -8.28 -7.97
CA VAL A 136 -13.99 -7.91 -9.40
C VAL A 136 -14.53 -9.07 -10.24
N LYS A 137 -14.00 -10.29 -10.05
CA LYS A 137 -14.48 -11.49 -10.77
C LYS A 137 -15.95 -11.78 -10.48
N SER A 138 -16.39 -11.61 -9.24
CA SER A 138 -17.78 -11.80 -8.83
C SER A 138 -18.70 -10.76 -9.48
N GLY A 139 -18.29 -9.49 -9.45
CA GLY A 139 -18.98 -8.38 -10.10
C GLY A 139 -19.13 -8.58 -11.61
N MET A 140 -18.07 -9.02 -12.30
CA MET A 140 -18.15 -9.35 -13.73
C MET A 140 -19.16 -10.46 -14.02
N ARG A 141 -19.21 -11.52 -13.20
CA ARG A 141 -20.21 -12.60 -13.36
C ARG A 141 -21.62 -12.10 -13.09
N ALA A 142 -21.81 -11.28 -12.06
CA ALA A 142 -23.10 -10.68 -11.74
C ALA A 142 -23.57 -9.76 -12.87
N GLY A 143 -22.69 -8.89 -13.39
CA GLY A 143 -22.97 -8.02 -14.52
C GLY A 143 -23.37 -8.78 -15.77
N LYS A 144 -22.65 -9.85 -16.14
CA LYS A 144 -23.02 -10.72 -17.27
C LYS A 144 -24.41 -11.34 -17.11
N ARG A 145 -24.79 -11.75 -15.89
CA ARG A 145 -26.14 -12.28 -15.62
C ARG A 145 -27.22 -11.19 -15.62
N ALA A 146 -26.87 -9.98 -15.21
CA ALA A 146 -27.80 -8.84 -15.17
C ALA A 146 -28.04 -8.20 -16.55
N GLN A 147 -27.10 -8.35 -17.50
CA GLN A 147 -27.16 -7.75 -18.84
C GLN A 147 -28.51 -7.95 -19.55
N PRO A 148 -29.13 -9.16 -19.62
CA PRO A 148 -30.41 -9.33 -20.27
C PRO A 148 -31.54 -8.53 -19.61
N ALA A 149 -31.59 -8.51 -18.27
CA ALA A 149 -32.61 -7.76 -17.54
C ALA A 149 -32.42 -6.24 -17.70
N MET A 150 -31.17 -5.76 -17.66
CA MET A 150 -30.85 -4.35 -17.93
C MET A 150 -31.24 -3.95 -19.36
N ALA A 151 -30.96 -4.79 -20.36
CA ALA A 151 -31.34 -4.56 -21.75
C ALA A 151 -32.86 -4.53 -21.94
N ALA A 152 -33.59 -5.44 -21.30
CA ALA A 152 -35.05 -5.46 -21.32
C ALA A 152 -35.64 -4.19 -20.69
N TYR A 153 -35.09 -3.75 -19.56
CA TYR A 153 -35.49 -2.51 -18.90
C TYR A 153 -35.26 -1.29 -19.81
N MET A 154 -34.06 -1.16 -20.39
CA MET A 154 -33.75 -0.06 -21.31
C MET A 154 -34.68 -0.07 -22.52
N LYS A 155 -34.97 -1.22 -23.12
CA LYS A 155 -35.89 -1.32 -24.26
C LYS A 155 -37.32 -0.87 -23.90
N ALA A 156 -37.78 -1.18 -22.70
CA ALA A 156 -39.12 -0.82 -22.24
C ALA A 156 -39.27 0.67 -21.89
N HIS A 157 -38.17 1.37 -21.58
CA HIS A 157 -38.20 2.74 -21.04
C HIS A 157 -37.40 3.76 -21.86
N ALA A 158 -36.65 3.35 -22.87
CA ALA A 158 -36.00 4.26 -23.80
C ALA A 158 -37.08 4.91 -24.69
N SER A 159 -37.28 6.22 -24.55
CA SER A 159 -38.15 6.97 -25.45
C SER A 159 -37.55 6.97 -26.87
N PRO A 160 -38.36 6.77 -27.92
CA PRO A 160 -37.89 6.96 -29.28
C PRO A 160 -37.46 8.43 -29.46
N LYS A 161 -36.32 8.65 -30.11
CA LYS A 161 -35.96 9.95 -30.67
C LYS A 161 -36.77 10.21 -31.94
#